data_AF-A0A6N2BK46-F1
#
_entry.id   AF-A0A6N2BK46-F1
#
_cell.length_a   1.000
_cell.length_b   1.000
_cell.length_c   1.000
_cell.angle_alpha   90.00
_cell.angle_beta   90.00
_cell.angle_gamma   90.00
#
_symmetry.space_group_name_H-M   'P 1'
#
loop_
_entity.id
_entity.type
_entity.pdbx_description
1 polymer ?
#
loop_
_entity_poly.entity_id
_entity_poly.type
_entity_poly.pdbx_seq_one_letter_code
_entity_poly.pdbx_strand_id
1 'polypeptide(L)'
;MKILEANAGALTNFEVLDFLRSRGAGRDPTRVIVPIAPSEFKVYDYLEQTAACNQTRQVIGELMGKCKCIKLEKCECIKPRQCECIKLEGDEIINIINIRPSSLVELYPILRKYDALLGEAAETVEELVENVVQLLPPSPTQMQSEEGTATDDKEAPDGETMEVAPEV
;
A
#
# COMPACT_ATOMS: atom_id res chain seq x y z
N MET A 1 -31.68 6.06 -16.73
CA MET A 1 -30.50 6.73 -16.13
C MET A 1 -29.61 7.23 -17.28
N LYS A 2 -29.07 8.45 -17.22
CA LYS A 2 -28.10 8.97 -18.21
C LYS A 2 -26.77 9.22 -17.51
N ILE A 3 -25.66 8.83 -18.12
CA ILE A 3 -24.31 9.08 -17.59
C ILE A 3 -23.90 10.48 -18.05
N LEU A 4 -23.54 11.37 -17.11
CA LEU A 4 -23.11 12.73 -17.40
C LEU A 4 -21.60 12.79 -17.67
N GLU A 5 -20.82 12.04 -16.91
CA GLU A 5 -19.37 11.95 -17.03
C GLU A 5 -18.94 10.53 -16.70
N ALA A 6 -18.14 9.91 -17.57
CA ALA A 6 -17.70 8.53 -17.38
C ALA A 6 -16.59 8.41 -16.32
N ASN A 7 -15.69 9.40 -16.26
CA ASN A 7 -14.50 9.39 -15.41
C ASN A 7 -14.37 10.75 -14.68
N ALA A 8 -15.12 10.92 -13.59
CA ALA A 8 -15.11 12.17 -12.81
C ALA A 8 -13.83 12.36 -11.96
N GLY A 9 -13.07 11.29 -11.74
CA GLY A 9 -11.84 11.33 -10.95
C GLY A 9 -11.40 9.94 -10.52
N ALA A 10 -10.15 9.85 -10.10
CA ALA A 10 -9.58 8.64 -9.50
C ALA A 10 -9.70 8.71 -7.97
N LEU A 11 -9.95 7.56 -7.35
CA LEU A 11 -10.02 7.40 -5.90
C LEU A 11 -8.87 6.52 -5.43
N THR A 12 -8.33 6.85 -4.27
CA THR A 12 -7.37 5.98 -3.57
C THR A 12 -8.09 4.80 -2.93
N ASN A 13 -7.36 3.70 -2.72
CA ASN A 13 -7.87 2.53 -2.02
C ASN A 13 -8.36 2.88 -0.60
N PHE A 14 -7.67 3.83 0.07
CA PHE A 14 -8.11 4.35 1.36
C PHE A 14 -9.47 5.04 1.29
N GLU A 15 -9.71 5.93 0.32
CA GLU A 15 -10.99 6.64 0.22
C GLU A 15 -12.16 5.69 -0.04
N VAL A 16 -11.93 4.66 -0.86
CA VAL A 16 -12.94 3.60 -1.08
C VAL A 16 -13.19 2.82 0.21
N LEU A 17 -12.12 2.47 0.94
CA LEU A 17 -12.24 1.74 2.21
C LEU A 17 -12.93 2.57 3.30
N ASP A 18 -12.57 3.85 3.44
CA ASP A 18 -13.17 4.83 4.36
C ASP A 18 -14.67 5.00 4.08
N PHE A 19 -15.04 5.11 2.79
CA PHE A 19 -16.43 5.15 2.37
C PHE A 19 -17.19 3.87 2.73
N LEU A 20 -16.62 2.68 2.47
CA LEU A 20 -17.25 1.41 2.81
C LEU A 20 -17.45 1.25 4.32
N ARG A 21 -16.46 1.64 5.13
CA ARG A 21 -16.55 1.68 6.59
C ARG A 21 -17.68 2.60 7.06
N SER A 22 -17.81 3.79 6.46
CA SER A 22 -18.88 4.73 6.79
C SER A 22 -20.30 4.19 6.50
N ARG A 23 -20.43 3.26 5.55
CA ARG A 23 -21.68 2.56 5.24
C ARG A 23 -21.98 1.40 6.17
N GLY A 24 -21.03 1.00 7.03
CA GLY A 24 -21.16 -0.13 7.94
C GLY A 24 -20.47 -1.42 7.46
N ALA A 25 -19.60 -1.35 6.44
CA ALA A 25 -18.76 -2.49 6.09
C ALA A 25 -17.74 -2.74 7.21
N GLY A 26 -17.57 -4.00 7.61
CA GLY A 26 -16.70 -4.38 8.70
C GLY A 26 -16.46 -5.90 8.77
N ARG A 27 -15.60 -6.30 9.71
CA ARG A 27 -15.34 -7.72 10.04
C ARG A 27 -16.41 -8.36 10.93
N ASP A 28 -17.34 -7.56 11.45
CA ASP A 28 -18.29 -8.04 12.44
C ASP A 28 -19.19 -9.15 11.86
N PRO A 29 -19.42 -10.27 12.57
CA PRO A 29 -20.33 -11.33 12.12
C PRO A 29 -21.75 -10.85 11.80
N THR A 30 -22.18 -9.75 12.42
CA THR A 30 -23.49 -9.10 12.18
C THR A 30 -23.54 -8.30 10.87
N ARG A 31 -22.44 -8.22 10.10
CA ARG A 31 -22.37 -7.50 8.82
C ARG A 31 -23.42 -7.93 7.80
N VAL A 32 -23.98 -9.13 7.92
CA VAL A 32 -25.07 -9.66 7.08
C VAL A 32 -26.37 -8.86 7.24
N ILE A 33 -26.54 -8.15 8.35
CA ILE A 33 -27.74 -7.36 8.67
C ILE A 33 -27.68 -5.96 8.03
N VAL A 34 -26.48 -5.48 7.68
CA VAL A 34 -26.27 -4.16 7.09
C VAL A 34 -26.70 -4.18 5.62
N PRO A 35 -27.43 -3.16 5.11
CA PRO A 35 -27.92 -3.11 3.73
C PRO A 35 -26.78 -2.75 2.74
N ILE A 36 -25.70 -3.51 2.76
CA ILE A 36 -24.53 -3.41 1.89
C ILE A 36 -24.56 -4.56 0.89
N ALA A 37 -24.23 -4.27 -0.37
CA ALA A 37 -24.23 -5.29 -1.40
C ALA A 37 -23.10 -6.32 -1.17
N PRO A 38 -23.29 -7.59 -1.55
CA PRO A 38 -22.22 -8.60 -1.45
C PRO A 38 -20.94 -8.20 -2.20
N SER A 39 -21.06 -7.44 -3.30
CA SER A 39 -19.91 -6.89 -4.03
C SER A 39 -19.13 -5.86 -3.22
N GLU A 40 -19.81 -5.01 -2.45
CA GLU A 40 -19.17 -4.02 -1.58
C GLU A 40 -18.39 -4.71 -0.45
N PHE A 41 -18.95 -5.79 0.13
CA PHE A 41 -18.22 -6.59 1.12
C PHE A 41 -16.98 -7.28 0.55
N LYS A 42 -17.04 -7.80 -0.68
CA LYS A 42 -15.85 -8.37 -1.34
C LYS A 42 -14.74 -7.34 -1.54
N VAL A 43 -15.11 -6.11 -1.93
CA VAL A 43 -14.15 -5.00 -2.08
C VAL A 43 -13.58 -4.60 -0.72
N TYR A 44 -14.42 -4.51 0.32
CA TYR A 44 -13.97 -4.25 1.69
C TYR A 44 -12.96 -5.31 2.16
N ASP A 45 -13.32 -6.59 2.08
CA ASP A 45 -12.50 -7.71 2.54
C ASP A 45 -11.14 -7.75 1.81
N TYR A 46 -11.11 -7.36 0.53
CA TYR A 46 -9.87 -7.19 -0.23
C TYR A 46 -9.04 -6.00 0.27
N LEU A 47 -9.62 -4.79 0.30
CA LEU A 47 -8.90 -3.56 0.63
C LEU A 47 -8.35 -3.56 2.05
N GLU A 48 -9.05 -4.21 2.97
CA GLU A 48 -8.62 -4.37 4.36
C GLU A 48 -7.34 -5.20 4.52
N GLN A 49 -7.01 -6.05 3.54
CA GLN A 49 -5.77 -6.83 3.50
C GLN A 49 -4.63 -6.08 2.80
N THR A 50 -4.88 -4.88 2.26
CA THR A 50 -3.88 -4.06 1.56
C THR A 50 -3.29 -2.97 2.44
N ALA A 51 -2.33 -2.21 1.91
CA ALA A 51 -1.73 -1.05 2.56
C ALA A 51 -2.74 0.05 2.97
N ALA A 52 -3.95 0.06 2.39
CA ALA A 52 -4.99 1.03 2.70
C ALA A 52 -5.59 0.88 4.10
N CYS A 53 -5.46 -0.30 4.73
CA CYS A 53 -6.21 -0.65 5.94
C CYS A 53 -5.92 0.24 7.15
N ASN A 54 -4.68 0.75 7.24
CA ASN A 54 -4.15 1.51 8.36
C ASN A 54 -3.71 2.94 7.98
N GLN A 55 -4.01 3.39 6.76
CA GLN A 55 -3.77 4.77 6.36
C GLN A 55 -4.80 5.72 6.99
N THR A 56 -4.46 7.01 7.05
CA THR A 56 -5.38 8.08 7.46
C THR A 56 -5.39 9.19 6.43
N ARG A 57 -6.50 9.94 6.39
CA ARG A 57 -6.63 11.11 5.50
C ARG A 57 -5.54 12.16 5.72
N GLN A 58 -5.08 12.30 6.96
CA GLN A 58 -4.01 13.24 7.33
C GLN A 58 -2.68 12.81 6.71
N VAL A 59 -2.29 11.55 6.93
CA VAL A 59 -1.04 10.97 6.41
C VAL A 59 -1.01 11.00 4.87
N ILE A 60 -2.13 10.67 4.22
CA ILE A 60 -2.23 10.75 2.75
C ILE A 60 -2.10 12.21 2.27
N GLY A 61 -2.75 13.15 2.94
CA GLY A 61 -2.66 14.57 2.60
C GLY A 61 -1.23 15.11 2.73
N GLU A 62 -0.52 14.68 3.77
CA GLU A 62 0.90 15.03 3.98
C GLU A 62 1.79 14.45 2.88
N LEU A 63 1.64 13.16 2.57
CA LEU A 63 2.39 12.52 1.49
C LEU A 63 2.13 13.18 0.13
N MET A 64 0.86 13.46 -0.20
CA MET A 64 0.51 14.19 -1.41
C MET A 64 1.14 15.60 -1.45
N GLY A 65 1.29 16.25 -0.30
CA GLY A 65 2.00 17.52 -0.17
C GLY A 65 3.47 17.39 -0.55
N LYS A 66 4.15 16.36 -0.04
CA LYS A 66 5.57 16.07 -0.37
C LYS A 66 5.75 15.66 -1.85
N CYS A 67 4.85 14.84 -2.38
CA CYS A 67 4.89 14.37 -3.77
C CYS A 67 4.63 15.47 -4.82
N LYS A 68 3.92 16.56 -4.46
CA LYS A 68 3.63 17.67 -5.39
C LYS A 68 4.86 18.52 -5.72
N CYS A 69 5.90 18.49 -4.89
CA CYS A 69 7.10 19.30 -5.04
C CYS A 69 8.30 18.49 -4.52
N ILE A 70 8.73 17.48 -5.27
CA ILE A 70 10.00 16.83 -4.96
C ILE A 70 11.11 17.77 -5.47
N LYS A 71 11.80 18.40 -4.51
CA LYS A 71 12.80 19.43 -4.79
C LYS A 71 14.08 18.75 -5.20
N LEU A 72 14.55 19.01 -6.42
CA LEU A 72 15.96 18.81 -6.74
C LEU A 72 16.78 19.78 -5.89
N GLU A 73 18.03 19.45 -5.54
CA GLU A 73 18.92 20.33 -4.74
C GLU A 73 19.07 21.76 -5.33
N LYS A 74 18.79 21.93 -6.63
CA LYS A 74 18.80 23.23 -7.33
C LYS A 74 17.46 24.00 -7.29
N CYS A 75 16.41 23.49 -6.64
CA CYS A 75 15.07 24.09 -6.70
C CYS A 75 14.76 24.98 -5.48
N GLU A 76 15.23 26.23 -5.53
CA GLU A 76 14.82 27.32 -4.61
C GLU A 76 13.47 27.94 -5.00
N CYS A 77 12.46 27.09 -5.19
CA CYS A 77 11.28 27.47 -5.94
C CYS A 77 10.13 27.97 -5.04
N ILE A 78 9.99 29.30 -4.88
CA ILE A 78 8.82 29.96 -4.26
C ILE A 78 7.59 29.96 -5.21
N LYS A 79 7.75 29.60 -6.49
CA LYS A 79 6.69 29.63 -7.51
C LYS A 79 6.63 28.34 -8.36
N PRO A 80 5.59 27.50 -8.24
CA PRO A 80 5.53 26.15 -8.83
C PRO A 80 5.30 26.07 -10.36
N ARG A 81 5.07 27.21 -11.03
CA ARG A 81 4.79 27.25 -12.48
C ARG A 81 6.03 27.32 -13.38
N GLN A 82 7.20 27.61 -12.81
CA GLN A 82 8.45 27.83 -13.57
C GLN A 82 9.64 27.02 -13.01
N CYS A 83 9.37 25.99 -12.22
CA CYS A 83 10.42 25.11 -11.74
C CYS A 83 10.57 23.87 -12.63
N GLU A 84 11.81 23.45 -12.79
CA GLU A 84 12.21 22.12 -13.23
C GLU A 84 12.13 21.15 -12.04
N CYS A 85 11.02 21.21 -11.29
CA CYS A 85 10.70 20.22 -10.27
C CYS A 85 10.27 18.92 -10.97
N ILE A 86 10.61 17.76 -10.43
CA ILE A 86 9.98 16.52 -10.85
C ILE A 86 8.53 16.56 -10.39
N LYS A 87 7.61 16.60 -11.35
CA LYS A 87 6.18 16.54 -11.08
C LYS A 87 5.75 15.10 -11.26
N LEU A 88 5.42 14.46 -10.15
CA LEU A 88 4.68 13.21 -10.20
C LEU A 88 3.29 13.49 -10.76
N GLU A 89 2.87 12.65 -11.69
CA GLU A 89 1.53 12.69 -12.27
C GLU A 89 0.51 12.17 -11.26
N GLY A 90 -0.75 12.57 -11.41
CA GLY A 90 -1.79 12.25 -10.42
C GLY A 90 -1.96 10.75 -10.19
N ASP A 91 -1.82 9.93 -11.24
CA ASP A 91 -1.92 8.47 -11.15
C ASP A 91 -0.68 7.82 -10.52
N GLU A 92 0.52 8.38 -10.70
CA GLU A 92 1.74 7.92 -10.03
C GLU A 92 1.62 8.10 -8.51
N ILE A 93 1.11 9.26 -8.07
CA ILE A 93 0.86 9.54 -6.65
C ILE A 93 -0.15 8.56 -6.06
N ILE A 94 -1.25 8.29 -6.78
CA ILE A 94 -2.28 7.33 -6.34
C ILE A 94 -1.69 5.91 -6.22
N ASN A 95 -0.87 5.50 -7.19
CA ASN A 95 -0.21 4.19 -7.16
C ASN A 95 0.78 4.08 -6.00
N ILE A 96 1.57 5.13 -5.71
CA ILE A 96 2.46 5.19 -4.55
C ILE A 96 1.65 5.03 -3.25
N ILE A 97 0.52 5.73 -3.11
CA ILE A 97 -0.36 5.61 -1.93
C ILE A 97 -0.92 4.19 -1.79
N ASN A 98 -1.37 3.59 -2.89
CA ASN A 98 -2.04 2.28 -2.89
C ASN A 98 -1.06 1.12 -2.68
N ILE A 99 0.15 1.20 -3.25
CA ILE A 99 1.15 0.13 -3.24
C ILE A 99 2.11 0.27 -2.06
N ARG A 100 2.42 1.51 -1.63
CA ARG A 100 3.44 1.83 -0.61
C ARG A 100 4.80 1.20 -0.98
N PRO A 101 5.48 1.71 -2.02
CA PRO A 101 6.82 1.22 -2.35
C PRO A 101 7.77 1.48 -1.19
N SER A 102 8.47 0.42 -0.78
CA SER A 102 9.47 0.43 0.30
C SER A 102 10.90 0.41 -0.22
N SER A 103 11.07 0.25 -1.53
CA SER A 103 12.36 0.23 -2.20
C SER A 103 12.29 0.89 -3.57
N LEU A 104 13.46 1.27 -4.11
CA LEU A 104 13.59 1.80 -5.46
C LEU A 104 13.06 0.84 -6.54
N VAL A 105 13.22 -0.47 -6.33
CA VAL A 105 12.79 -1.51 -7.27
C VAL A 105 11.26 -1.53 -7.39
N GLU A 106 10.54 -1.30 -6.30
CA GLU A 106 9.07 -1.22 -6.29
C GLU A 106 8.57 0.10 -6.89
N LEU A 107 9.37 1.16 -6.80
CA LEU A 107 9.05 2.46 -7.36
C LEU A 107 9.29 2.53 -8.89
N TYR A 108 10.27 1.79 -9.40
CA TYR A 108 10.58 1.71 -10.84
C TYR A 108 9.36 1.47 -11.75
N PRO A 109 8.51 0.46 -11.53
CA PRO A 109 7.35 0.21 -12.38
C PRO A 109 6.23 1.25 -12.21
N ILE A 110 6.27 2.07 -11.16
CA ILE A 110 5.24 3.08 -10.90
C ILE A 110 5.54 4.37 -11.67
N LEU A 111 6.81 4.76 -11.78
CA LEU A 111 7.23 6.03 -12.41
C LEU A 111 7.45 5.87 -13.90
N ARG A 112 6.76 6.66 -14.72
CA ARG A 112 6.87 6.55 -16.19
C ARG A 112 8.24 6.94 -16.74
N LYS A 113 8.91 7.88 -16.06
CA LYS A 113 10.18 8.47 -16.50
C LYS A 113 11.31 8.17 -15.53
N TYR A 114 11.29 7.01 -14.88
CA TYR A 114 12.29 6.62 -13.89
C TYR A 114 13.74 6.80 -14.39
N ASP A 115 14.02 6.41 -15.64
CA ASP A 115 15.37 6.52 -16.22
C ASP A 115 15.87 7.95 -16.37
N ALA A 116 14.96 8.91 -16.60
CA ALA A 116 15.32 10.33 -16.63
C ALA A 116 15.64 10.87 -15.22
N LEU A 117 15.13 10.20 -14.17
CA LEU A 117 15.34 10.56 -12.77
C LEU A 117 16.64 9.97 -12.21
N LEU A 118 17.04 8.78 -12.65
CA LEU A 118 18.29 8.12 -12.23
C LEU A 118 19.56 8.94 -12.52
N GLY A 119 19.52 9.84 -13.51
CA GLY A 119 20.64 10.70 -13.85
C GLY A 119 20.80 11.89 -12.90
N GLU A 120 19.86 12.84 -12.95
CA GLU A 120 19.97 14.13 -12.27
C GLU A 120 19.27 14.18 -10.90
N ALA A 121 18.56 13.12 -10.52
CA ALA A 121 17.63 13.10 -9.40
C ALA A 121 17.61 11.79 -8.59
N ALA A 122 18.69 11.00 -8.64
CA ALA A 122 18.77 9.72 -7.93
C ALA A 122 18.50 9.88 -6.43
N GLU A 123 19.16 10.86 -5.79
CA GLU A 123 18.94 11.20 -4.37
C GLU A 123 17.50 11.62 -4.09
N THR A 124 16.85 12.28 -5.05
CA THR A 124 15.46 12.75 -4.94
C THR A 124 14.45 11.59 -4.99
N VAL A 125 14.76 10.53 -5.75
CA VAL A 125 13.95 9.31 -5.80
C VAL A 125 14.15 8.47 -4.54
N GLU A 126 15.36 8.43 -4.00
CA GLU A 126 15.65 7.82 -2.70
C GLU A 126 14.90 8.53 -1.56
N GLU A 127 14.95 9.87 -1.52
CA GLU A 127 14.19 10.67 -0.56
C GLU A 127 12.67 10.43 -0.66
N LEU A 128 12.15 10.19 -1.87
CA LEU A 128 10.74 9.84 -2.05
C LEU A 128 10.41 8.50 -1.37
N VAL A 129 11.24 7.47 -1.55
CA VAL A 129 11.05 6.17 -0.87
C VAL A 129 11.13 6.35 0.64
N GLU A 130 12.10 7.11 1.14
CA GLU A 130 12.21 7.39 2.58
C GLU A 130 10.98 8.10 3.12
N ASN A 131 10.49 9.12 2.41
CA ASN A 131 9.27 9.84 2.78
C ASN A 131 8.04 8.92 2.81
N VAL A 132 7.94 7.97 1.86
CA VAL A 132 6.85 6.98 1.83
C VAL A 132 6.93 6.06 3.05
N VAL A 133 8.13 5.53 3.37
CA VAL A 133 8.35 4.62 4.49
C VAL A 133 8.15 5.32 5.85
N GLN A 134 8.55 6.59 5.97
CA GLN A 134 8.41 7.35 7.23
C GLN A 134 6.98 7.81 7.49
N LEU A 135 6.26 8.26 6.46
CA LEU A 135 4.91 8.81 6.62
C LEU A 135 3.84 7.74 6.66
N LEU A 136 3.93 6.75 5.76
CA LEU A 136 2.91 5.74 5.68
C LEU A 136 3.20 4.65 6.72
N PRO A 137 2.19 4.17 7.48
CA PRO A 137 2.39 3.09 8.46
C PRO A 137 2.96 1.80 7.83
N PRO A 138 3.42 0.78 8.58
CA PRO A 138 3.87 -0.47 7.96
C PRO A 138 2.70 -1.19 7.26
N SER A 139 2.96 -1.90 6.16
CA SER A 139 1.91 -2.71 5.51
C SER A 139 1.57 -3.96 6.35
N PRO A 140 0.33 -4.50 6.27
CA PRO A 140 -0.03 -5.73 6.98
C PRO A 140 0.87 -6.93 6.67
N THR A 141 1.38 -7.01 5.43
CA THR A 141 2.28 -8.07 4.97
C THR A 141 3.68 -7.98 5.59
N GLN A 142 4.16 -6.76 5.87
CA GLN A 142 5.41 -6.55 6.59
C GLN A 142 5.28 -6.97 8.06
N MET A 143 4.15 -6.70 8.72
CA MET A 143 3.93 -7.11 10.12
C MET A 143 3.91 -8.64 10.30
N GLN A 144 3.38 -9.39 9.33
CA GLN A 144 3.38 -10.86 9.39
C GLN A 144 4.77 -11.49 9.18
N SER A 145 5.69 -10.78 8.52
CA SER A 145 7.05 -11.30 8.26
C SER A 145 7.98 -11.11 9.46
N GLU A 146 7.69 -10.14 10.34
CA GLU A 146 8.46 -9.87 11.56
C GLU A 146 8.04 -10.74 12.75
N GLU A 147 6.82 -11.27 12.78
CA GLU A 147 6.32 -12.16 13.85
C GLU A 147 6.67 -13.65 13.63
N GLY A 148 7.36 -14.00 12.54
CA GLY A 148 7.66 -15.38 12.14
C GLY A 148 8.90 -16.03 12.76
N THR A 149 9.65 -15.35 13.63
CA THR A 149 10.88 -15.88 14.24
C THR A 149 10.82 -15.94 15.76
N ALA A 150 9.86 -16.72 16.29
CA ALA A 150 9.94 -17.21 17.66
C ALA A 150 9.40 -18.64 17.77
N THR A 151 10.35 -19.58 17.73
CA THR A 151 10.31 -20.95 18.30
C THR A 151 9.23 -21.91 17.81
N ASP A 152 9.63 -22.85 16.96
CA ASP A 152 9.16 -24.23 17.07
C ASP A 152 10.33 -25.20 16.80
N ASP A 153 11.29 -25.23 17.74
CA ASP A 153 12.18 -26.37 17.89
C ASP A 153 11.37 -27.51 18.50
N LYS A 154 10.79 -28.35 17.64
CA LYS A 154 10.46 -29.73 18.00
C LYS A 154 11.09 -30.68 16.99
N GLU A 155 12.31 -31.04 17.34
CA GLU A 155 12.98 -32.29 17.00
C GLU A 155 11.97 -33.45 16.89
N ALA A 156 11.85 -34.00 15.68
CA ALA A 156 11.28 -35.32 15.45
C ALA A 156 12.37 -36.37 15.68
N PRO A 157 12.19 -37.38 16.55
CA PRO A 157 13.09 -38.52 16.54
C PRO A 157 12.58 -39.52 15.50
N ASP A 158 13.37 -39.67 14.45
CA ASP A 158 13.35 -40.79 13.52
C ASP A 158 13.88 -42.05 14.24
N GLY A 159 13.28 -43.22 13.97
CA GLY A 159 13.57 -44.46 14.69
C GLY A 159 12.95 -45.70 14.02
N GLU A 160 13.78 -46.36 13.23
CA GLU A 160 13.55 -47.49 12.34
C GLU A 160 13.18 -48.84 13.02
N THR A 161 12.32 -49.59 12.30
CA THR A 161 12.23 -51.06 12.08
C THR A 161 12.07 -52.15 13.19
N MET A 162 11.10 -53.03 12.85
CA MET A 162 11.05 -54.52 12.96
C MET A 162 10.55 -55.23 14.23
N GLU A 163 9.44 -55.96 14.00
CA GLU A 163 9.26 -57.42 14.19
C GLU A 163 8.40 -58.00 15.33
N VAL A 164 7.49 -58.88 14.87
CA VAL A 164 7.01 -60.15 15.45
C VAL A 164 5.75 -60.13 16.33
N ALA A 165 4.75 -60.88 15.85
CA ALA A 165 3.54 -61.32 16.54
C ALA A 165 3.85 -62.22 17.76
N PRO A 166 2.89 -62.51 18.65
CA PRO A 166 2.08 -63.70 18.43
C PRO A 166 0.61 -63.60 18.85
N GLU A 167 -0.11 -64.64 18.43
CA GLU A 167 -1.50 -65.04 18.70
C GLU A 167 -1.90 -65.04 20.19
N VAL A 168 -3.18 -64.72 20.47
CA VAL A 168 -4.19 -65.65 21.04
C VAL A 168 -5.57 -65.24 20.52
#